data_AF-A0A924RR94-F1
#
_entry.id   AF-A0A924RR94-F1
#
_cell.length_a   1.000
_cell.length_b   1.000
_cell.length_c   1.000
_cell.angle_alpha   90.00
_cell.angle_beta   90.00
_cell.angle_gamma   90.00
#
_symmetry.space_group_name_H-M   'P 1'
#
loop_
_entity.id
_entity.type
_entity.pdbx_description
1 polymer ?
#
loop_
_entity_poly.entity_id
_entity_poly.type
_entity_poly.pdbx_seq_one_letter_code
_entity_poly.pdbx_strand_id
1 'polypeptide(L)' 'MLASELHYELPEQLIAQRPAATRGGSLLMCVHAGAREVSTVASFGETLLDQLRPTDLVVANDSRVVHARLRGARAT' A
#
# COMPACT_ATOMS: atom_id res chain seq x y z
N MET A 1 20.08 -5.33 -12.07
CA MET A 1 19.33 -5.90 -10.96
C MET A 1 18.59 -7.11 -11.49
N LEU A 2 18.96 -8.29 -11.02
CA LEU A 2 18.28 -9.53 -11.41
C LEU A 2 17.05 -9.70 -10.52
N ALA A 3 15.94 -10.22 -11.06
CA ALA A 3 14.72 -10.44 -10.28
C ALA A 3 14.97 -11.32 -9.02
N SER A 4 15.95 -12.21 -9.11
CA SER A 4 16.38 -13.06 -7.99
C SER A 4 16.94 -12.29 -6.79
N GLU A 5 17.50 -11.09 -6.98
CA GLU A 5 18.03 -10.26 -5.90
C GLU A 5 16.93 -9.69 -4.99
N LEU A 6 15.67 -9.74 -5.44
CA LEU A 6 14.49 -9.25 -4.71
C LEU A 6 13.58 -10.40 -4.23
N HIS A 7 14.04 -11.65 -4.37
CA HIS A 7 13.26 -12.82 -3.97
C HIS A 7 13.26 -12.99 -2.44
N TYR A 8 12.10 -13.33 -1.89
CA TYR A 8 11.94 -13.74 -0.50
C TYR A 8 10.87 -14.82 -0.40
N GLU A 9 10.94 -15.64 0.64
CA GLU A 9 9.93 -16.65 0.92
C GLU A 9 8.66 -15.97 1.45
N LEU A 10 7.56 -16.10 0.72
CA LEU A 10 6.24 -15.62 1.13
C LEU A 10 5.26 -16.79 1.18
N PRO A 11 4.97 -17.32 2.38
CA PRO A 11 3.93 -18.33 2.54
C PRO A 11 2.56 -17.81 2.09
N GLU A 12 1.83 -18.61 1.31
CA GLU A 12 0.55 -18.19 0.71
C GLU A 12 -0.49 -17.75 1.75
N GLN A 13 -0.51 -18.38 2.92
CA GLN A 13 -1.45 -18.03 3.99
C GLN A 13 -1.25 -16.62 4.56
N LEU A 14 -0.09 -15.98 4.33
CA LEU A 14 0.17 -14.60 4.74
C LEU A 14 -0.33 -13.57 3.71
N ILE A 15 -0.80 -14.02 2.53
CA ILE A 15 -1.39 -13.15 1.52
C ILE A 15 -2.86 -12.92 1.88
N ALA A 16 -3.17 -11.68 2.28
CA ALA A 16 -4.53 -11.29 2.63
C ALA A 16 -5.49 -11.47 1.44
N GLN A 17 -6.47 -12.37 1.61
CA GLN A 17 -7.51 -12.63 0.61
C GLN A 17 -8.67 -11.62 0.69
N ARG A 18 -8.77 -10.92 1.82
CA ARG A 18 -9.79 -9.91 2.12
C ARG A 18 -9.13 -8.80 2.93
N PRO A 19 -9.62 -7.55 2.83
CA PRO A 19 -9.15 -6.47 3.69
C PRO A 19 -9.48 -6.76 5.16
N ALA A 20 -8.79 -6.05 6.05
CA ALA A 20 -9.16 -6.03 7.47
C ALA A 20 -10.61 -5.54 7.65
N ALA A 21 -11.28 -6.00 8.72
CA ALA A 21 -12.69 -5.68 8.98
C ALA A 21 -12.95 -4.17 9.13
N THR A 22 -11.97 -3.44 9.66
CA THR A 22 -11.96 -1.97 9.71
C THR A 22 -10.75 -1.45 8.95
N ARG A 23 -10.91 -0.30 8.28
CA ARG A 23 -9.86 0.26 7.41
C ARG A 23 -8.56 0.59 8.15
N GLY A 24 -8.64 0.95 9.43
CA GLY A 24 -7.48 1.22 10.29
C GLY A 24 -6.93 -0.01 11.02
N GLY A 25 -7.55 -1.18 10.90
CA GLY A 25 -7.21 -2.38 11.67
C GLY A 25 -6.06 -3.21 11.11
N SER A 26 -5.46 -2.83 9.98
CA SER A 26 -4.26 -3.48 9.46
C SER A 26 -3.03 -3.14 10.31
N LEU A 27 -2.02 -4.01 10.33
CA LEU A 27 -0.74 -3.72 10.97
C LEU A 27 0.06 -2.67 10.18
N LEU A 28 0.87 -1.88 10.88
CA LEU A 28 1.81 -0.92 10.29
C LEU A 28 3.25 -1.29 10.68
N MET A 29 4.09 -1.57 9.68
CA MET A 29 5.53 -1.76 9.87
C MET A 29 6.27 -0.47 9.54
N CYS A 30 7.01 0.08 10.50
CA CYS A 30 7.80 1.29 10.35
C CYS A 30 9.27 0.91 10.13
N VAL A 31 9.86 1.36 9.02
CA VAL A 31 11.25 1.08 8.67
C VAL A 31 12.03 2.39 8.64
N HIS A 32 13.01 2.51 9.53
CA HIS A 32 13.86 3.70 9.64
C HIS A 32 15.12 3.51 8.79
N ALA A 33 15.03 3.92 7.52
CA ALA A 33 16.08 3.66 6.51
C ALA A 33 17.49 4.12 6.94
N GLY A 34 17.61 5.24 7.65
CA GLY A 34 18.90 5.76 8.14
C GLY A 34 19.49 4.99 9.33
N ALA A 35 18.65 4.35 10.15
CA ALA A 35 19.06 3.61 11.34
C ALA A 35 19.17 2.09 11.09
N ARG A 36 18.65 1.60 9.96
CA ARG A 36 18.45 0.16 9.68
C ARG A 36 17.64 -0.54 10.76
N GLU A 37 16.72 0.19 11.39
CA GLU A 37 15.84 -0.30 12.43
C GLU A 37 14.43 -0.52 11.89
N VAL A 38 13.78 -1.55 12.43
CA VAL A 38 12.39 -1.87 12.15
C VAL A 38 11.63 -1.80 13.47
N SER A 39 10.59 -0.98 13.51
CA SER A 39 9.63 -0.98 14.59
C SER A 39 8.32 -1.57 14.06
N THR A 40 7.89 -2.66 14.68
CA THR A 40 6.55 -3.20 14.44
C THR A 40 5.60 -2.40 15.30
N VAL A 41 4.59 -1.80 14.68
CA VAL A 41 3.61 -1.02 15.41
C VAL A 41 2.22 -1.62 15.26
N ALA A 42 1.35 -1.19 16.17
CA ALA A 42 -0.02 -1.65 16.34
C ALA A 42 -0.89 -1.35 15.09
N SER A 43 -2.19 -1.18 15.30
CA SER A 43 -3.10 -0.91 14.20
C SER A 43 -2.73 0.40 13.49
N PHE A 44 -2.83 0.41 12.16
CA PHE A 44 -2.54 1.56 11.31
C PHE A 44 -3.29 2.82 11.75
N GLY A 45 -4.57 2.66 12.13
CA GLY A 45 -5.44 3.77 12.53
C GLY A 45 -5.01 4.45 13.82
N GLU A 46 -4.39 3.72 14.74
CA GLU A 46 -3.89 4.27 16.01
C GLU A 46 -2.49 4.88 15.84
N THR A 47 -1.64 4.25 15.03
CA THR A 47 -0.21 4.60 14.99
C THR A 47 0.15 5.67 13.96
N LEU A 48 -0.52 5.74 12.82
CA LEU A 48 -0.03 6.56 11.69
C LEU A 48 0.25 8.01 12.10
N LEU A 49 -0.63 8.60 12.92
CA LEU A 49 -0.50 9.99 13.33
C LEU A 49 0.72 10.23 14.22
N ASP A 50 1.14 9.25 15.03
CA ASP A 50 2.32 9.35 15.88
C ASP A 50 3.63 9.35 15.08
N GLN A 51 3.58 8.88 13.82
CA GLN A 51 4.74 8.84 12.92
C GLN A 51 4.90 10.11 12.08
N LEU A 52 3.96 11.05 12.18
CA LEU A 52 3.94 12.28 11.40
C LEU A 52 4.14 13.51 12.28
N ARG A 53 4.88 14.48 11.78
CA ARG A 53 4.96 15.81 12.39
C ARG A 53 3.86 16.70 11.81
N PRO A 54 3.42 17.74 12.55
CA PRO A 54 2.41 18.67 12.06
C PRO A 54 2.75 19.38 10.74
N THR A 55 4.04 19.46 10.40
CA THR A 55 4.52 20.11 9.17
C THR A 55 4.72 19.14 8.00
N ASP A 56 4.49 17.84 8.19
CA ASP A 56 4.66 16.86 7.13
C ASP A 56 3.47 16.91 6.16
N LEU A 57 3.73 16.69 4.86
CA LEU A 57 2.72 16.65 3.81
C LEU A 57 2.44 15.21 3.41
N VAL A 58 1.17 14.79 3.52
CA VAL A 58 0.72 13.50 3.02
C VAL A 58 0.23 13.65 1.59
N VAL A 59 0.91 12.97 0.66
CA VAL A 59 0.49 12.90 -0.75
C VAL A 59 -0.26 11.61 -0.97
N ALA A 60 -1.56 11.71 -1.28
CA ALA A 60 -2.40 10.56 -1.59
C ALA A 60 -2.72 10.53 -3.09
N ASN A 61 -2.76 9.31 -3.65
CA ASN A 61 -3.16 9.12 -5.04
C ASN A 61 -4.69 9.07 -5.17
N ASP A 62 -5.24 9.92 -6.04
CA ASP A 62 -6.65 9.94 -6.43
C ASP A 62 -6.78 9.49 -7.90
N SER A 63 -7.02 8.19 -8.11
CA SER A 63 -7.17 7.61 -9.44
C SER A 63 -8.55 7.92 -10.03
N ARG A 64 -8.58 8.44 -11.27
CA ARG A 64 -9.82 8.78 -11.98
C ARG A 64 -9.92 8.03 -13.31
N VAL A 65 -11.13 7.58 -13.63
CA VAL A 65 -11.42 6.93 -14.91
C VAL A 65 -11.52 8.00 -15.99
N VAL A 66 -10.76 7.81 -17.07
CA VAL A 66 -10.94 8.59 -18.30
C VAL A 66 -11.96 7.86 -19.17
N HIS A 67 -13.17 8.39 -19.26
CA HIS A 67 -14.21 7.80 -20.09
C HIS A 67 -13.87 7.98 -21.58
N ALA A 68 -13.94 6.89 -22.33
CA ALA A 68 -13.81 6.90 -23.78
C ALA A 68 -15.06 6.32 -24.43
N ARG A 69 -15.54 6.96 -25.50
CA ARG A 69 -16.63 6.45 -26.33
C ARG A 69 -16.12 6.19 -27.74
N LEU A 70 -16.19 4.94 -28.17
CA LEU A 70 -15.85 4.55 -29.53
C LEU A 70 -17.13 4.48 -30.37
N ARG A 71 -17.05 4.92 -31.64
CA ARG A 71 -18.11 4.70 -32.63
C ARG A 71 -17.70 3.50 -33.49
N GLY A 72 -18.41 2.40 -33.35
CA GLY A 72 -18.23 1.21 -34.19
C GLY A 72 -19.23 1.16 -35.34
N ALA A 73 -18.80 0.65 -36.49
CA ALA A 73 -19.67 0.23 -37.59
C ALA A 73 -19.47 -1.26 -37.83
N ARG A 74 -20.53 -1.97 -38.23
CA ARG A 74 -20.44 -3.40 -38.57
C ARG A 74 -19.68 -3.54 -39.88
N ALA A 75 -18.67 -4.42 -39.92
CA ALA A 75 -18.01 -4.80 -41.16
C ALA A 75 -19.00 -5.63 -42.00
N THR A 76 -19.28 -5.17 -43.21
CA THR A 76 -20.04 -5.90 -44.24
C THR A 76 -19.16 -6.90 -44.97
#